data_AF-A0AAV8XG03-F1
#
_entry.id   AF-A0AAV8XG03-F1
#
_cell.length_a   1.000
_cell.length_b   1.000
_cell.length_c   1.000
_cell.angle_alpha   90.00
_cell.angle_beta   90.00
_cell.angle_gamma   90.00
#
_symmetry.space_group_name_H-M   'P 1'
#
loop_
_entity.id
_entity.type
_entity.pdbx_description
1 polymer ?
#
loop_
_entity_poly.entity_id
_entity_poly.type
_entity_poly.pdbx_seq_one_letter_code
_entity_poly.pdbx_strand_id
1 'polypeptide(L)'
;MFDDAGWMMHCSISKEVFAQYDKLIASINDNILKLYRKWVDTIGEEVNLRLNRPLMCKSITKPGFLECNLERSLPTLLNEIKYWHALNYDIPMYIQSFQQKSRSIKYVYECVLNVVLDYNKIISSLSDDERLLFKPLINAVEKKISPGLSKLTWIADVGDEYITECSNTTAEVLYT
;
A
#
# COMPACT_ATOMS: atom_id res chain seq x y z
N MET A 1 -15.97 -31.43 24.42
CA MET A 1 -14.90 -30.52 24.91
C MET A 1 -15.16 -30.01 26.34
N PHE A 2 -16.38 -30.11 26.90
CA PHE A 2 -16.69 -29.70 28.29
C PHE A 2 -17.37 -30.76 29.18
N ASP A 3 -17.62 -31.98 28.67
CA ASP A 3 -18.06 -33.11 29.53
C ASP A 3 -16.97 -33.55 30.52
N ASP A 4 -15.70 -33.20 30.26
CA ASP A 4 -14.54 -33.40 31.15
C ASP A 4 -14.28 -32.23 32.10
N ALA A 5 -15.11 -31.17 32.07
CA ALA A 5 -14.94 -30.01 32.95
C ALA A 5 -15.48 -30.32 34.36
N GLY A 6 -14.73 -31.11 35.13
CA GLY A 6 -15.11 -31.56 36.49
C GLY A 6 -15.34 -30.44 37.52
N TRP A 7 -15.02 -29.19 37.18
CA TRP A 7 -15.29 -28.01 37.99
C TRP A 7 -16.71 -27.45 37.81
N MET A 8 -17.47 -27.91 36.80
CA MET A 8 -18.81 -27.42 36.51
C MET A 8 -19.87 -28.34 37.10
N MET A 9 -20.66 -27.84 38.06
CA MET A 9 -21.77 -28.61 38.65
C MET A 9 -22.84 -28.91 37.59
N HIS A 10 -23.42 -30.12 37.63
CA HIS A 10 -24.51 -30.51 36.75
C HIS A 10 -25.69 -29.54 36.89
N CYS A 11 -25.94 -28.74 35.85
CA CYS A 11 -27.04 -27.78 35.79
C CYS A 11 -27.98 -28.18 34.65
N SER A 12 -29.29 -28.21 34.90
CA SER A 12 -30.31 -28.65 33.94
C SER A 12 -30.34 -27.81 32.65
N ILE A 13 -29.94 -26.53 32.75
CA ILE A 13 -29.94 -25.56 31.65
C ILE A 13 -28.60 -25.60 30.87
N SER A 14 -27.57 -26.29 31.38
CA SER A 14 -26.23 -26.26 30.79
C SER A 14 -26.25 -26.69 29.31
N LYS A 15 -26.97 -27.76 28.99
CA LYS A 15 -27.11 -28.28 27.62
C LYS A 15 -27.70 -27.26 26.66
N GLU A 16 -28.70 -26.49 27.10
CA GLU A 16 -29.32 -25.46 26.28
C GLU A 16 -28.37 -24.27 26.07
N VAL A 17 -27.70 -23.82 27.14
CA VAL A 17 -26.67 -22.77 27.05
C VAL A 17 -25.55 -23.16 26.09
N PHE A 18 -25.08 -24.41 26.16
CA PHE A 18 -24.05 -24.92 25.25
C PHE A 18 -24.54 -25.00 23.81
N ALA A 19 -25.77 -25.45 23.56
CA ALA A 19 -26.33 -25.46 22.22
C ALA A 19 -26.42 -24.05 21.62
N GLN A 20 -26.77 -23.04 22.42
CA GLN A 20 -26.76 -21.64 21.98
C GLN A 20 -25.35 -21.10 21.74
N TYR A 21 -24.38 -21.46 22.59
CA TYR A 21 -22.98 -21.12 22.40
C TYR A 21 -22.44 -21.70 21.09
N ASP A 22 -22.64 -23.00 20.84
CA ASP A 22 -22.19 -23.66 19.63
C ASP A 22 -22.83 -23.04 18.38
N LYS A 23 -24.13 -22.71 18.45
CA LYS A 23 -24.83 -22.00 17.38
C LYS A 23 -24.23 -20.60 17.12
N LEU A 24 -23.86 -19.88 18.18
CA LEU A 24 -23.22 -18.57 18.06
C LEU A 24 -21.83 -18.69 17.43
N ILE A 25 -21.00 -19.62 17.89
CA ILE A 25 -19.67 -19.88 17.32
C ILE A 25 -19.79 -20.28 15.84
N ALA A 26 -20.72 -21.16 15.50
CA ALA A 26 -20.97 -21.53 14.10
C ALA A 26 -21.39 -20.32 13.25
N SER A 27 -22.25 -19.44 13.78
CA SER A 27 -22.65 -18.21 13.08
C SER A 27 -21.48 -17.24 12.91
N ILE A 28 -20.59 -17.12 13.89
CA ILE A 28 -19.39 -16.28 13.78
C ILE A 28 -18.47 -16.82 12.68
N ASN A 29 -18.20 -18.13 12.68
CA ASN A 29 -17.36 -18.76 11.66
C ASN A 29 -17.93 -18.61 10.24
N ASP A 30 -19.24 -18.78 10.07
CA ASP A 30 -19.91 -18.55 8.79
C ASP A 30 -19.79 -17.09 8.31
N ASN A 31 -19.92 -16.13 9.25
CA ASN A 31 -19.73 -14.72 8.93
C ASN A 31 -18.29 -14.40 8.53
N ILE A 32 -17.28 -14.96 9.23
CA ILE A 32 -15.87 -14.78 8.86
C ILE A 32 -15.63 -15.33 7.46
N LEU A 33 -16.15 -16.52 7.14
CA LEU A 33 -16.00 -17.13 5.82
C LEU A 33 -16.65 -16.27 4.72
N LYS A 34 -17.83 -15.70 4.98
CA LYS A 34 -18.50 -14.76 4.05
C LYS A 34 -17.66 -13.50 3.82
N LEU A 35 -17.09 -12.92 4.87
CA LEU A 35 -16.22 -11.75 4.76
C LEU A 35 -14.95 -12.07 3.97
N TYR A 36 -14.35 -13.23 4.19
CA TYR A 36 -13.19 -13.69 3.45
C TYR A 36 -13.50 -13.82 1.95
N ARG A 37 -14.60 -14.48 1.58
CA ARG A 37 -15.00 -14.63 0.17
C ARG A 37 -15.24 -13.27 -0.49
N LYS A 38 -15.98 -12.40 0.18
CA LYS A 38 -16.21 -11.03 -0.30
C LYS A 38 -14.91 -10.25 -0.48
N TRP A 39 -13.96 -10.41 0.43
CA TRP A 39 -12.65 -9.79 0.34
C TRP A 39 -11.88 -10.27 -0.90
N VAL A 40 -11.83 -11.59 -1.14
CA VAL A 40 -11.22 -12.17 -2.36
C VAL A 40 -11.88 -11.61 -3.61
N ASP A 41 -13.21 -11.58 -3.67
CA ASP A 41 -13.96 -11.07 -4.82
C ASP A 41 -13.70 -9.57 -5.07
N THR A 42 -13.51 -8.78 -4.01
CA THR A 42 -13.26 -7.33 -4.09
C THR A 42 -11.88 -7.01 -4.66
N ILE A 43 -10.89 -7.87 -4.41
CA ILE A 43 -9.53 -7.70 -4.95
C ILE A 43 -9.52 -8.01 -6.45
N GLY A 44 -10.21 -9.07 -6.86
CA GLY A 44 -10.19 -9.56 -8.24
C GLY A 44 -8.81 -10.08 -8.67
N GLU A 45 -8.76 -10.78 -9.80
CA GLU A 45 -7.55 -11.46 -10.27
C GLU A 45 -6.45 -10.50 -10.76
N GLU A 46 -6.79 -9.22 -10.97
CA GLU A 46 -5.95 -8.21 -11.62
C GLU A 46 -5.15 -7.33 -10.65
N VAL A 47 -5.00 -7.73 -9.38
CA VAL A 47 -4.24 -6.94 -8.37
C VAL A 47 -2.83 -6.53 -8.85
N ASN A 48 -2.18 -7.40 -9.63
CA ASN A 48 -0.86 -7.12 -10.19
C ASN A 48 -0.89 -6.06 -11.30
N LEU A 49 -2.00 -5.93 -12.05
CA LEU A 49 -2.15 -4.88 -13.07
C LEU A 49 -2.30 -3.50 -12.45
N ARG A 50 -2.80 -3.41 -11.21
CA ARG A 50 -2.91 -2.15 -10.45
C ARG A 50 -1.54 -1.50 -10.20
N LEU A 51 -0.47 -2.29 -10.20
CA LEU A 51 0.92 -1.82 -10.09
C LEU A 51 1.46 -1.26 -11.42
N ASN A 52 0.76 -1.47 -12.55
CA ASN A 52 1.17 -0.95 -13.87
C ASN A 52 0.83 0.54 -14.03
N ARG A 53 1.16 1.33 -13.02
CA ARG A 53 0.97 2.77 -12.98
C ARG A 53 2.34 3.43 -12.83
N PRO A 54 2.55 4.62 -13.41
CA PRO A 54 3.75 5.41 -13.16
C PRO A 54 3.97 5.62 -11.65
N LEU A 55 5.22 5.78 -11.22
CA LEU A 55 5.54 6.01 -9.81
C LEU A 55 4.96 7.33 -9.28
N MET A 56 4.98 8.36 -10.11
CA MET A 56 4.53 9.71 -9.77
C MET A 56 3.50 10.22 -10.78
N CYS A 57 2.72 11.22 -10.37
CA CYS A 57 1.86 11.98 -11.26
C CYS A 57 1.91 13.46 -10.91
N LYS A 58 1.46 14.31 -11.84
CA LYS A 58 1.27 15.74 -11.54
C LYS A 58 0.04 15.90 -10.66
N SER A 59 0.16 16.75 -9.64
CA SER A 59 -0.98 17.08 -8.77
C SER A 59 -2.08 17.76 -9.58
N ILE A 60 -3.30 17.25 -9.43
CA ILE A 60 -4.51 17.85 -10.02
C ILE A 60 -4.95 19.07 -9.19
N THR A 61 -4.68 19.04 -7.88
CA THR A 61 -5.14 20.08 -6.94
C THR A 61 -4.17 21.24 -6.80
N LYS A 62 -2.87 20.99 -6.98
CA LYS A 62 -1.80 22.00 -6.85
C LYS A 62 -0.97 22.03 -8.14
N PRO A 63 -1.28 22.94 -9.10
CA PRO A 63 -0.54 23.04 -10.34
C PRO A 63 0.97 23.22 -10.09
N GLY A 64 1.79 22.44 -10.80
CA GLY A 64 3.24 22.44 -10.65
C GLY A 64 3.78 21.53 -9.55
N PHE A 65 2.93 20.86 -8.77
CA PHE A 65 3.36 19.92 -7.74
C PHE A 65 3.30 18.49 -8.26
N LEU A 66 4.03 17.60 -7.60
CA LEU A 66 4.00 16.16 -7.83
C LEU A 66 3.27 15.45 -6.69
N GLU A 67 2.69 14.29 -7.04
CA GLU A 67 2.06 13.36 -6.12
C GLU A 67 2.59 11.95 -6.36
N CYS A 68 2.66 11.15 -5.30
CA CYS A 68 2.93 9.71 -5.42
C CYS A 68 1.71 9.02 -6.03
N ASN A 69 1.92 8.25 -7.09
CA ASN A 69 0.86 7.59 -7.85
C ASN A 69 0.72 6.11 -7.48
N LEU A 70 0.62 5.84 -6.18
CA LEU A 70 0.29 4.52 -5.64
C LEU A 70 -1.22 4.43 -5.37
N GLU A 71 -1.85 3.33 -5.76
CA GLU A 71 -3.26 3.10 -5.44
C GLU A 71 -3.46 3.00 -3.92
N ARG A 72 -4.36 3.84 -3.37
CA ARG A 72 -4.59 3.96 -1.92
C ARG A 72 -5.04 2.66 -1.24
N SER A 73 -5.58 1.72 -2.00
CA SER A 73 -6.06 0.43 -1.50
C SER A 73 -4.91 -0.54 -1.18
N LEU A 74 -3.73 -0.40 -1.82
CA LEU A 74 -2.66 -1.40 -1.74
C LEU A 74 -2.02 -1.54 -0.34
N PRO A 75 -1.73 -0.45 0.40
CA PRO A 75 -1.24 -0.58 1.77
C PRO A 75 -2.27 -1.25 2.69
N THR A 76 -3.56 -0.94 2.50
CA THR A 76 -4.67 -1.55 3.23
C THR A 76 -4.73 -3.05 2.94
N LEU A 77 -4.64 -3.44 1.67
CA LEU A 77 -4.60 -4.84 1.24
C LEU A 77 -3.45 -5.61 1.90
N LEU A 78 -2.25 -5.02 1.96
CA LEU A 78 -1.10 -5.66 2.63
C LEU A 78 -1.34 -5.91 4.13
N ASN A 79 -2.14 -5.07 4.79
CA ASN A 79 -2.52 -5.29 6.19
C ASN A 79 -3.63 -6.34 6.30
N GLU A 80 -4.63 -6.32 5.41
CA GLU A 80 -5.68 -7.32 5.36
C GLU A 80 -5.12 -8.74 5.19
N ILE A 81 -4.15 -8.93 4.29
CA ILE A 81 -3.47 -10.22 4.09
C ILE A 81 -2.87 -10.75 5.41
N LYS A 82 -2.26 -9.89 6.24
CA LYS A 82 -1.69 -10.29 7.54
C LYS A 82 -2.77 -10.79 8.50
N TYR A 83 -3.93 -10.13 8.52
CA TYR A 83 -5.04 -10.53 9.39
C TYR A 83 -5.66 -11.86 8.94
N TRP A 84 -5.81 -12.07 7.63
CA TRP A 84 -6.30 -13.34 7.10
C TRP A 84 -5.36 -14.50 7.40
N HIS A 85 -4.04 -14.28 7.29
CA HIS A 85 -3.05 -15.25 7.76
C HIS A 85 -3.17 -15.55 9.26
N ALA A 86 -3.35 -14.53 10.10
CA ALA A 86 -3.53 -14.72 11.55
C ALA A 86 -4.79 -15.51 11.91
N LEU A 87 -5.81 -15.49 11.03
CA LEU A 87 -7.03 -16.28 11.13
C LEU A 87 -6.91 -17.69 10.51
N ASN A 88 -5.71 -18.10 10.06
CA ASN A 88 -5.44 -19.37 9.37
C ASN A 88 -6.23 -19.56 8.06
N TYR A 89 -6.54 -18.47 7.35
CA TYR A 89 -7.10 -18.55 5.99
C TYR A 89 -5.99 -18.62 4.94
N ASP A 90 -6.19 -19.48 3.95
CA ASP A 90 -5.31 -19.55 2.78
C ASP A 90 -5.47 -18.31 1.91
N ILE A 91 -4.36 -17.80 1.38
CA ILE A 91 -4.38 -16.62 0.50
C ILE A 91 -4.26 -17.09 -0.96
N PRO A 92 -5.11 -16.63 -1.88
CA PRO A 92 -4.99 -16.95 -3.30
C PRO A 92 -3.60 -16.64 -3.88
N MET A 93 -3.10 -17.48 -4.79
CA MET A 93 -1.73 -17.37 -5.34
C MET A 93 -1.42 -16.00 -5.96
N TYR A 94 -2.38 -15.39 -6.66
CA TYR A 94 -2.19 -14.09 -7.29
C TYR A 94 -2.05 -12.93 -6.28
N ILE A 95 -2.57 -13.10 -5.06
CA ILE A 95 -2.42 -12.15 -3.95
C ILE A 95 -1.08 -12.40 -3.23
N GLN A 96 -0.68 -13.67 -3.08
CA GLN A 96 0.63 -14.01 -2.52
C GLN A 96 1.79 -13.46 -3.37
N SER A 97 1.69 -13.53 -4.71
CA SER A 97 2.70 -12.96 -5.60
C SER A 97 2.82 -11.44 -5.45
N PHE A 98 1.69 -10.75 -5.22
CA PHE A 98 1.68 -9.32 -4.85
C PHE A 98 2.34 -9.08 -3.48
N GLN A 99 2.02 -9.90 -2.47
CA GLN A 99 2.59 -9.79 -1.12
C GLN A 99 4.11 -9.97 -1.12
N GLN A 100 4.67 -10.86 -1.95
CA GLN A 100 6.12 -11.05 -2.07
C GLN A 100 6.84 -9.76 -2.52
N LYS A 101 6.20 -8.95 -3.35
CA LYS A 101 6.72 -7.65 -3.80
C LYS A 101 6.56 -6.53 -2.78
N SER A 102 5.85 -6.77 -1.66
CA SER A 102 5.50 -5.72 -0.69
C SER A 102 6.70 -4.98 -0.11
N ARG A 103 7.83 -5.65 0.12
CA ARG A 103 9.08 -5.02 0.58
C ARG A 103 9.64 -4.04 -0.44
N SER A 104 9.74 -4.47 -1.70
CA SER A 104 10.22 -3.63 -2.80
C SER A 104 9.28 -2.44 -3.00
N ILE A 105 7.96 -2.67 -3.06
CA ILE A 105 6.96 -1.60 -3.18
C ILE A 105 7.08 -0.59 -2.04
N LYS A 106 7.25 -1.05 -0.79
CA LYS A 106 7.39 -0.16 0.36
C LYS A 106 8.66 0.69 0.26
N TYR A 107 9.79 0.09 -0.12
CA TYR A 107 11.04 0.82 -0.32
C TYR A 107 10.91 1.88 -1.42
N VAL A 108 10.42 1.50 -2.60
CA VAL A 108 10.18 2.41 -3.72
C VAL A 108 9.23 3.54 -3.30
N TYR A 109 8.20 3.22 -2.52
CA TYR A 109 7.24 4.21 -2.02
C TYR A 109 7.89 5.26 -1.12
N GLU A 110 8.75 4.84 -0.18
CA GLU A 110 9.48 5.75 0.70
C GLU A 110 10.40 6.68 -0.11
N CYS A 111 11.11 6.14 -1.10
CA CYS A 111 11.99 6.97 -1.92
C CYS A 111 11.24 7.90 -2.88
N VAL A 112 10.16 7.44 -3.50
CA VAL A 112 9.29 8.28 -4.35
C VAL A 112 8.69 9.42 -3.52
N LEU A 113 8.27 9.14 -2.28
CA LEU A 113 7.80 10.18 -1.37
C LEU A 113 8.87 11.23 -1.10
N ASN A 114 10.12 10.83 -0.84
CA ASN A 114 11.21 11.77 -0.62
C ASN A 114 11.42 12.69 -1.83
N VAL A 115 11.49 12.12 -3.04
CA VAL A 115 11.64 12.89 -4.28
C VAL A 115 10.48 13.87 -4.48
N VAL A 116 9.24 13.41 -4.26
CA VAL A 116 8.05 14.26 -4.37
C VAL A 116 8.07 15.39 -3.35
N LEU A 117 8.41 15.10 -2.09
CA LEU A 117 8.47 16.09 -1.03
C LEU A 117 9.57 17.13 -1.29
N ASP A 118 10.76 16.70 -1.69
CA ASP A 118 11.88 17.59 -2.00
C ASP A 118 11.57 18.49 -3.19
N TYR A 119 11.05 17.93 -4.29
CA TYR A 119 10.63 18.72 -5.45
C TYR A 119 9.55 19.74 -5.07
N ASN A 120 8.51 19.30 -4.36
CA ASN A 120 7.44 20.20 -3.92
C ASN A 120 7.95 21.28 -2.96
N LYS A 121 8.95 20.98 -2.13
CA LYS A 121 9.61 21.95 -1.25
C LYS A 121 10.31 23.03 -2.08
N ILE A 122 11.13 22.64 -3.06
CA ILE A 122 11.81 23.56 -4.00
C ILE A 122 10.80 24.45 -4.70
N ILE A 123 9.74 23.87 -5.28
CA ILE A 123 8.72 24.64 -6.00
C ILE A 123 7.98 25.59 -5.05
N SER A 124 7.69 25.17 -3.81
CA SER A 124 7.01 26.00 -2.83
C SER A 124 7.86 27.13 -2.24
N SER A 125 9.19 27.00 -2.23
CA SER A 125 10.10 28.02 -1.71
C SER A 125 10.41 29.13 -2.70
N LEU A 126 10.08 28.96 -3.98
CA LEU A 126 10.32 29.93 -5.03
C LEU A 126 9.04 30.74 -5.34
N SER A 127 9.16 32.05 -5.36
CA SER A 127 8.16 32.97 -5.94
C SER A 127 8.04 32.79 -7.46
N ASP A 128 7.00 33.35 -8.06
CA ASP A 128 6.76 33.21 -9.51
C ASP A 128 7.89 33.80 -10.36
N ASP A 129 8.49 34.92 -9.93
CA ASP A 129 9.63 35.54 -10.61
C ASP A 129 10.91 34.69 -10.46
N GLU A 130 11.14 34.14 -9.26
CA GLU A 130 12.27 33.23 -9.02
C GLU A 130 12.13 31.94 -9.83
N ARG A 131 10.93 31.41 -10.01
CA ARG A 131 10.69 30.24 -10.88
C ARG A 131 11.09 30.51 -12.33
N LEU A 132 10.92 31.75 -12.81
CA LEU A 132 11.38 32.15 -14.15
C LEU A 132 12.92 32.20 -14.20
N LEU A 133 13.56 32.75 -13.16
CA LEU A 133 15.02 32.83 -13.05
C LEU A 133 15.68 31.44 -12.97
N PHE A 134 15.12 30.55 -12.16
CA PHE A 134 15.64 29.20 -11.92
C PHE A 134 15.09 28.14 -12.88
N LYS A 135 14.31 28.54 -13.90
CA LYS A 135 13.71 27.64 -14.89
C LYS A 135 14.70 26.62 -15.50
N PRO A 136 15.95 26.96 -15.84
CA PRO A 136 16.92 25.97 -16.34
C PRO A 136 17.23 24.86 -15.33
N LEU A 137 17.36 25.19 -14.03
CA LEU A 137 17.62 24.22 -12.96
C LEU A 137 16.39 23.35 -12.69
N ILE A 138 15.21 23.97 -12.63
CA ILE A 138 13.93 23.25 -12.47
C ILE A 138 13.76 22.23 -13.62
N ASN A 139 14.02 22.63 -14.86
CA ASN A 139 13.95 21.74 -16.02
C ASN A 139 14.99 20.59 -15.94
N ALA A 140 16.18 20.84 -15.38
CA ALA A 140 17.18 19.79 -15.20
C ALA A 140 16.70 18.72 -14.21
N VAL A 141 16.07 19.15 -13.10
CA VAL A 141 15.44 18.24 -12.12
C VAL A 141 14.26 17.50 -12.75
N GLU A 142 13.36 18.19 -13.45
CA GLU A 142 12.20 17.57 -14.11
C GLU A 142 12.60 16.52 -15.16
N LYS A 143 13.71 16.75 -15.88
CA LYS A 143 14.27 15.75 -16.81
C LYS A 143 14.68 14.46 -16.10
N LYS A 144 15.25 14.53 -14.90
CA LYS A 144 15.61 13.33 -14.12
C LYS A 144 14.39 12.63 -13.52
N ILE A 145 13.35 13.37 -13.16
CA ILE A 145 12.08 12.83 -12.63
C ILE A 145 11.19 12.23 -13.73
N SER A 146 11.30 12.70 -14.97
CA SER A 146 10.45 12.31 -16.11
C SER A 146 10.25 10.79 -16.31
N PRO A 147 11.27 9.92 -16.15
CA PRO A 147 11.08 8.47 -16.21
C PRO A 147 10.08 7.95 -15.15
N GLY A 148 10.10 8.48 -13.93
CA GLY A 148 9.13 8.15 -12.87
C GLY A 148 7.69 8.60 -13.14
N LEU A 149 7.50 9.56 -14.05
CA LEU A 149 6.18 10.05 -14.48
C LEU A 149 5.58 9.26 -15.65
N SER A 150 6.37 8.40 -16.33
CA SER A 150 5.95 7.83 -17.62
C SER A 150 6.40 6.41 -17.88
N LYS A 151 7.66 6.08 -17.59
CA LYS A 151 8.28 4.80 -17.97
C LYS A 151 8.39 3.81 -16.82
N LEU A 152 8.68 4.31 -15.61
CA LEU A 152 8.86 3.47 -14.43
C LEU A 152 7.53 3.24 -13.75
N THR A 153 7.25 1.98 -13.44
CA THR A 153 6.02 1.55 -12.78
C THR A 153 6.34 0.78 -11.52
N TRP A 154 5.33 0.57 -10.68
CA TRP A 154 5.45 -0.21 -9.44
C TRP A 154 5.63 -1.72 -9.67
N ILE A 155 5.54 -2.19 -10.93
CA ILE A 155 5.79 -3.60 -11.30
C ILE A 155 7.26 -3.89 -11.45
N ALA A 156 8.00 -2.96 -12.06
CA ALA A 156 9.41 -3.13 -12.31
C ALA A 156 10.15 -3.26 -10.98
N ASP A 157 11.16 -4.13 -10.94
CA ASP A 157 12.25 -3.93 -9.99
C ASP A 157 12.90 -2.61 -10.41
N VAL A 158 12.37 -1.50 -9.86
CA VAL A 158 12.96 -0.20 -10.09
C VAL A 158 14.35 -0.31 -9.49
N GLY A 159 15.36 -0.42 -10.36
CA GLY A 159 16.73 -0.63 -9.91
C GLY A 159 17.07 0.38 -8.84
N ASP A 160 17.57 -0.11 -7.69
CA ASP A 160 17.95 0.68 -6.52
C ASP A 160 18.78 1.92 -6.92
N GLU A 161 19.55 1.81 -8.01
CA GLU A 161 20.35 2.87 -8.62
C GLU A 161 19.54 4.09 -9.09
N TYR A 162 18.42 3.90 -9.81
CA TYR A 162 17.65 5.04 -10.37
C TYR A 162 17.02 5.90 -9.25
N ILE A 163 16.52 5.21 -8.23
CA ILE A 163 15.85 5.85 -7.10
C ILE A 163 16.88 6.61 -6.23
N THR A 164 18.04 6.01 -6.00
CA THR A 164 19.14 6.63 -5.27
C THR A 164 19.66 7.87 -6.01
N GLU A 165 19.77 7.82 -7.34
CA GLU A 165 20.19 8.96 -8.16
C GLU A 165 19.21 10.15 -8.10
N CYS A 166 17.91 9.87 -8.10
CA CYS A 166 16.89 10.92 -7.96
C CYS A 166 16.97 11.59 -6.59
N SER A 167 17.09 10.81 -5.50
CA SER A 167 17.20 11.33 -4.14
C SER A 167 18.47 12.16 -3.91
N ASN A 168 19.60 11.76 -4.50
CA ASN A 168 20.84 12.53 -4.41
C ASN A 168 20.74 13.86 -5.17
N THR A 169 20.10 13.85 -6.34
CA THR A 169 19.94 15.08 -7.14
C THR A 169 19.01 16.08 -6.45
N THR A 170 17.92 15.64 -5.83
CA THR A 170 17.04 16.57 -5.09
C THR A 170 17.73 17.16 -3.87
N ALA A 171 18.59 16.38 -3.19
CA ALA A 171 19.40 16.86 -2.07
C ALA A 171 20.43 17.92 -2.49
N GLU A 172 21.14 17.73 -3.61
CA GLU A 172 22.14 18.70 -4.10
C GLU A 172 21.54 20.10 -4.34
N VAL A 173 20.32 20.15 -4.85
CA VAL A 173 19.60 21.41 -5.10
C VAL A 173 19.16 22.10 -3.80
N LEU A 174 19.00 21.36 -2.69
CA LEU A 174 18.63 21.92 -1.38
C LEU A 174 19.82 22.49 -0.59
N TYR A 175 21.06 22.12 -0.95
CA TYR A 175 22.29 22.54 -0.26
C TYR A 175 23.17 23.50 -1.07
N THR A 176 22.69 23.97 -2.23
CA THR A 176 23.32 25.03 -3.02
C THR A 176 22.55 26.34 -2.85
#